data_AF-A0A534D0L0-F1
#
_entry.id   AF-A0A534D0L0-F1
#
_cell.length_a   1.000
_cell.length_b   1.000
_cell.length_c   1.000
_cell.angle_alpha   90.00
_cell.angle_beta   90.00
_cell.angle_gamma   90.00
#
_symmetry.space_group_name_H-M   'P 1'
#
loop_
_entity.id
_entity.type
_entity.pdbx_description
1 polymer ?
#
loop_
_entity_poly.entity_id
_entity_poly.type
_entity_poly.pdbx_seq_one_letter_code
_entity_poly.pdbx_strand_id
1 'polypeptide(L)'
;MSDIHTSTSHRSSQTAERDAAPHAMSSAWGDGAARARDLPLTPGVAQVLQSRTDRDPRLSSAETCESARLKRILVYSHDTFGLGNIKRMLEISKHLVATYSDVSVLIISGSPIVHAFRIPPRVDYIKLPCLTRTLDGVYDVKFLGLGYDDTIRLRASLITNALLDFSPDLILVD
;
A
#
# COMPACT_ATOMS: atom_id res chain seq x y z
N MET A 1 -17.79 69.25 -9.17
CA MET A 1 -19.17 69.03 -8.72
C MET A 1 -19.25 67.61 -8.18
N SER A 2 -18.94 67.41 -6.90
CA SER A 2 -19.93 67.24 -5.79
C SER A 2 -20.35 65.77 -5.69
N ASP A 3 -20.40 65.04 -4.58
CA ASP A 3 -20.05 65.25 -3.18
C ASP A 3 -20.28 63.91 -2.42
N ILE A 4 -19.43 63.64 -1.41
CA ILE A 4 -19.76 63.17 -0.03
C ILE A 4 -20.29 61.72 0.23
N HIS A 5 -19.49 60.89 0.95
CA HIS A 5 -19.60 60.54 2.41
C HIS A 5 -18.65 59.36 2.74
N THR A 6 -17.54 59.56 3.48
CA THR A 6 -17.36 59.35 4.94
C THR A 6 -17.63 57.91 5.44
N SER A 7 -16.59 57.16 5.84
CA SER A 7 -16.39 56.85 7.26
C SER A 7 -15.06 56.16 7.58
N THR A 8 -14.53 56.59 8.71
CA THR A 8 -13.26 56.32 9.38
C THR A 8 -13.36 55.02 10.20
N SER A 9 -12.33 54.17 10.26
CA SER A 9 -11.76 53.76 11.55
C SER A 9 -10.39 53.09 11.38
N HIS A 10 -9.44 53.64 12.13
CA HIS A 10 -8.12 53.11 12.43
C HIS A 10 -8.20 51.94 13.43
N ARG A 11 -7.40 50.89 13.23
CA ARG A 11 -6.66 50.22 14.31
C ARG A 11 -5.49 49.44 13.69
N SER A 12 -4.32 50.05 13.59
CA SER A 12 -3.23 50.00 14.58
C SER A 12 -2.56 48.63 14.68
N SER A 13 -1.44 48.55 13.98
CA SER A 13 -0.22 47.82 14.28
C SER A 13 0.12 47.73 15.77
N GLN A 14 0.61 46.57 16.25
CA GLN A 14 2.00 46.37 16.73
C GLN A 14 2.18 45.06 17.52
N THR A 15 3.37 44.47 17.31
CA THR A 15 4.23 43.68 18.24
C THR A 15 3.68 42.39 18.86
N ALA A 16 4.20 41.20 18.52
CA ALA A 16 5.53 40.65 18.88
C ALA A 16 5.69 40.40 20.39
N GLU A 17 5.53 39.14 20.80
CA GLU A 17 6.25 38.60 21.95
C GLU A 17 6.40 37.08 21.81
N ARG A 18 7.65 36.64 21.94
CA ARG A 18 8.07 35.26 22.07
C ARG A 18 7.93 34.93 23.54
N ASP A 19 7.49 33.72 23.86
CA ASP A 19 7.97 33.04 25.05
C ASP A 19 8.02 31.54 24.80
N ALA A 20 9.18 30.98 25.14
CA ALA A 20 9.53 29.58 25.06
C ALA A 20 9.82 29.11 26.48
N ALA A 21 9.18 28.03 26.93
CA ALA A 21 9.65 27.18 28.03
C ALA A 21 8.79 25.91 28.15
N PRO A 22 9.33 24.84 28.76
CA PRO A 22 9.10 23.47 28.34
C PRO A 22 8.14 22.72 29.27
N HIS A 23 7.31 21.84 28.71
CA HIS A 23 6.65 20.82 29.52
C HIS A 23 7.41 19.50 29.45
N ALA A 24 7.89 19.14 30.63
CA ALA A 24 8.75 18.02 30.95
C ALA A 24 8.14 16.66 30.61
N MET A 25 9.04 15.74 30.27
CA MET A 25 8.88 14.29 30.29
C MET A 25 8.16 13.80 31.55
N SER A 26 7.11 13.01 31.34
CA SER A 26 6.73 11.95 32.27
C SER A 26 6.96 10.62 31.58
N SER A 27 7.91 9.88 32.14
CA SER A 27 8.31 8.53 31.81
C SER A 27 7.18 7.53 32.08
N ALA A 28 6.58 7.00 31.02
CA ALA A 28 5.73 5.81 31.09
C ALA A 28 5.58 5.15 29.72
N TRP A 29 6.70 4.71 29.12
CA TRP A 29 6.66 3.76 28.00
C TRP A 29 7.31 2.47 28.47
N GLY A 30 6.57 1.73 29.30
CA GLY A 30 6.84 0.33 29.58
C GLY A 30 6.27 -0.55 28.46
N ASP A 31 7.12 -1.40 27.90
CA ASP A 31 6.83 -2.67 27.23
C ASP A 31 5.48 -2.80 26.48
N GLY A 32 5.37 -2.12 25.34
CA GLY A 32 4.27 -2.27 24.38
C GLY A 32 4.42 -3.45 23.40
N ALA A 33 5.54 -4.20 23.45
CA ALA A 33 5.80 -5.31 22.53
C ALA A 33 5.01 -6.60 22.87
N ALA A 34 4.35 -6.67 24.02
CA ALA A 34 3.67 -7.87 24.50
C ALA A 34 2.15 -7.92 24.27
N ARG A 35 1.52 -6.88 23.68
CA ARG A 35 0.05 -6.82 23.53
C ARG A 35 -0.50 -6.89 22.10
N ALA A 36 0.35 -7.02 21.09
CA ALA A 36 -0.10 -7.18 19.70
C ALA A 36 -0.51 -8.63 19.34
N ARG A 37 -0.41 -9.58 20.29
CA ARG A 37 -0.70 -11.01 20.05
C ARG A 37 -2.18 -11.40 20.25
N ASP A 38 -2.99 -10.53 20.82
CA ASP A 38 -4.38 -10.85 21.24
C ASP A 38 -5.46 -10.02 20.55
N LEU A 39 -5.18 -9.44 19.38
CA LEU A 39 -6.25 -8.92 18.54
C LEU A 39 -7.04 -10.10 17.98
N PRO A 40 -8.35 -10.23 18.26
CA PRO A 40 -9.13 -11.34 17.76
C PRO A 40 -9.13 -11.27 16.24
N LEU A 41 -8.37 -12.19 15.63
CA LEU A 41 -8.45 -12.47 14.21
C LEU A 41 -9.92 -12.74 13.91
N THR A 42 -10.49 -12.02 12.94
CA THR A 42 -11.85 -12.28 12.46
C THR A 42 -11.97 -13.78 12.17
N PRO A 43 -13.11 -14.44 12.47
CA PRO A 43 -13.25 -15.90 12.40
C PRO A 43 -12.76 -16.53 11.09
N GLY A 44 -12.81 -15.80 9.97
CA GLY A 44 -12.29 -16.23 8.67
C GLY A 44 -10.75 -16.37 8.58
N VAL A 45 -9.97 -15.62 9.35
CA VAL A 45 -8.49 -15.63 9.30
C VAL A 45 -7.93 -16.81 10.10
N ALA A 46 -8.55 -17.16 11.24
CA ALA A 46 -8.15 -18.30 12.04
C ALA A 46 -8.41 -19.64 11.34
N GLN A 47 -9.48 -19.74 10.54
CA GLN A 47 -9.87 -20.95 9.84
C GLN A 47 -8.94 -21.29 8.65
N VAL A 48 -8.33 -20.27 8.03
CA VAL A 48 -7.32 -20.42 6.97
C VAL A 48 -5.97 -20.94 7.50
N LEU A 49 -5.69 -20.77 8.80
CA LEU A 49 -4.44 -21.25 9.42
C LEU A 49 -4.51 -22.73 9.84
N GLN A 50 -5.71 -23.26 10.13
CA GLN A 50 -5.89 -24.62 10.65
C GLN A 50 -5.98 -25.70 9.57
N SER A 51 -6.30 -25.34 8.32
CA SER A 51 -6.32 -26.26 7.18
C SER A 51 -4.93 -26.58 6.60
N ARG A 52 -3.85 -26.06 7.24
CA ARG A 52 -2.49 -26.00 6.68
C ARG A 52 -1.59 -27.21 6.97
N THR A 53 -2.08 -28.26 7.63
CA THR A 53 -1.20 -29.37 8.10
C THR A 53 -1.21 -30.63 7.24
N ASP A 54 -1.90 -30.68 6.11
CA ASP A 54 -1.94 -31.89 5.28
C ASP A 54 -1.73 -31.62 3.79
N ARG A 55 -0.48 -31.39 3.40
CA ARG A 55 -0.10 -31.53 1.99
C ARG A 55 1.26 -32.21 1.88
N ASP A 56 1.24 -33.54 1.97
CA ASP A 56 2.38 -34.41 1.66
C ASP A 56 2.60 -34.45 0.13
N PRO A 57 3.80 -34.13 -0.39
CA PRO A 57 4.08 -34.15 -1.82
C PRO A 57 4.67 -35.51 -2.23
N ARG A 58 3.83 -36.54 -2.39
CA ARG A 58 4.26 -37.78 -3.04
C ARG A 58 3.22 -38.27 -4.06
N LEU A 59 3.54 -37.98 -5.31
CA LEU A 59 3.25 -38.70 -6.56
C LEU A 59 1.96 -39.54 -6.60
N SER A 60 0.96 -39.04 -7.32
CA SER A 60 0.02 -39.88 -8.05
C SER A 60 0.06 -39.50 -9.52
N SER A 61 0.71 -40.34 -10.32
CA SER A 61 0.53 -40.40 -11.77
C SER A 61 -0.84 -41.01 -12.05
N ALA A 62 -1.83 -40.15 -12.27
CA ALA A 62 -3.07 -40.49 -12.95
C ALA A 62 -3.49 -39.25 -13.72
N GLU A 63 -3.64 -39.40 -15.03
CA GLU A 63 -4.14 -38.38 -15.96
C GLU A 63 -5.44 -37.80 -15.40
N THR A 64 -5.33 -36.67 -14.71
CA THR A 64 -6.48 -35.92 -14.23
C THR A 64 -6.72 -34.89 -15.31
N CYS A 65 -7.91 -34.91 -15.94
CA CYS A 65 -8.42 -33.73 -16.63
C CYS A 65 -8.24 -32.55 -15.67
N GLU A 66 -7.18 -31.77 -15.90
CA GLU A 66 -6.80 -30.64 -15.09
C GLU A 66 -8.00 -29.69 -15.16
N SER A 67 -8.84 -29.71 -14.13
CA SER A 67 -9.85 -28.68 -13.91
C SER A 67 -9.07 -27.38 -14.01
N ALA A 68 -9.25 -26.64 -15.11
CA ALA A 68 -8.34 -25.58 -15.52
C ALA A 68 -8.23 -24.56 -14.40
N ARG A 69 -7.20 -24.71 -13.56
CA ARG A 69 -7.02 -23.87 -12.39
C ARG A 69 -6.63 -22.50 -12.91
N LEU A 70 -7.41 -21.50 -12.55
CA LEU A 70 -7.12 -20.10 -12.86
C LEU A 70 -5.66 -19.80 -12.52
N LYS A 71 -4.91 -19.32 -13.51
CA LYS A 71 -3.51 -18.91 -13.38
C LYS A 71 -3.47 -17.54 -12.71
N ARG A 72 -2.70 -17.43 -11.65
CA ARG A 72 -2.60 -16.22 -10.82
C ARG A 72 -1.26 -15.56 -11.07
N ILE A 73 -1.27 -14.35 -11.61
CA ILE A 73 -0.05 -13.58 -11.84
C ILE A 73 -0.02 -12.42 -10.85
N LEU A 74 1.09 -12.25 -10.15
CA LEU A 74 1.32 -11.09 -9.31
C LEU A 74 2.31 -10.15 -9.99
N VAL A 75 1.98 -8.87 -10.06
CA VAL A 75 2.83 -7.84 -10.64
C VAL A 75 3.22 -6.87 -9.54
N TYR A 76 4.50 -6.68 -9.29
CA TYR A 76 5.00 -5.69 -8.35
C TYR A 76 5.66 -4.54 -9.11
N SER A 77 5.20 -3.31 -8.85
CA SER A 77 5.85 -2.09 -9.32
C SER A 77 6.22 -1.22 -8.13
N HIS A 78 7.52 -0.95 -7.98
CA HIS A 78 8.05 -0.20 -6.85
C HIS A 78 7.67 1.30 -6.86
N ASP A 79 7.01 1.76 -7.93
CA ASP A 79 6.77 3.15 -8.31
C ASP A 79 6.75 4.17 -7.15
N THR A 80 7.80 4.99 -7.13
CA THR A 80 7.95 6.12 -6.21
C THR A 80 7.64 7.45 -6.91
N PHE A 81 8.01 7.57 -8.20
CA PHE A 81 7.77 8.75 -9.03
C PHE A 81 7.68 8.40 -10.51
N GLY A 82 6.47 8.15 -11.00
CA GLY A 82 6.26 7.97 -12.42
C GLY A 82 4.84 7.54 -12.74
N LEU A 83 4.29 8.07 -13.82
CA LEU A 83 3.08 7.53 -14.46
C LEU A 83 3.40 6.29 -15.30
N GLY A 84 4.66 6.15 -15.74
CA GLY A 84 5.06 5.26 -16.82
C GLY A 84 5.08 3.78 -16.43
N ASN A 85 5.69 3.46 -15.30
CA ASN A 85 5.88 2.09 -14.82
C ASN A 85 4.54 1.41 -14.51
N ILE A 86 3.71 2.02 -13.65
CA ILE A 86 2.38 1.49 -13.36
C ILE A 86 1.49 1.42 -14.61
N LYS A 87 1.58 2.39 -15.52
CA LYS A 87 0.84 2.33 -16.79
C LYS A 87 1.33 1.16 -17.65
N ARG A 88 2.65 0.98 -17.79
CA ARG A 88 3.26 -0.14 -18.53
C ARG A 88 2.81 -1.49 -17.96
N MET A 89 2.91 -1.65 -16.64
CA MET A 89 2.50 -2.87 -15.95
C MET A 89 1.01 -3.16 -16.09
N LEU A 90 0.18 -2.11 -16.04
CA LEU A 90 -1.26 -2.25 -16.27
C LEU A 90 -1.59 -2.63 -17.72
N GLU A 91 -0.91 -2.06 -18.72
CA GLU A 91 -1.09 -2.44 -20.13
C GLU A 91 -0.66 -3.89 -20.40
N ILE A 92 0.44 -4.34 -19.80
CA ILE A 92 0.85 -5.76 -19.85
C ILE A 92 -0.24 -6.63 -19.22
N SER A 93 -0.71 -6.26 -18.02
CA SER A 93 -1.75 -7.01 -17.30
C SER A 93 -3.06 -7.10 -18.10
N LYS A 94 -3.49 -5.99 -18.72
CA LYS A 94 -4.64 -5.94 -19.63
C LYS A 94 -4.48 -6.91 -20.80
N HIS A 95 -3.31 -6.92 -21.43
CA HIS A 95 -3.05 -7.81 -22.55
C HIS A 95 -3.07 -9.29 -22.12
N LEU A 96 -2.49 -9.60 -20.95
CA LEU A 96 -2.50 -10.97 -20.40
C LEU A 96 -3.93 -11.47 -20.17
N VAL A 97 -4.77 -10.70 -19.46
CA VAL A 97 -6.15 -11.13 -19.20
C VAL A 97 -7.01 -11.13 -20.47
N ALA A 98 -6.71 -10.28 -21.46
CA ALA A 98 -7.43 -10.30 -22.74
C ALA A 98 -7.07 -11.53 -23.59
N THR A 99 -5.82 -11.99 -23.51
CA THR A 99 -5.30 -13.13 -24.29
C THR A 99 -5.69 -14.46 -23.67
N TYR A 100 -5.67 -14.54 -22.33
CA TYR A 100 -5.91 -15.78 -21.59
C TYR A 100 -7.13 -15.63 -20.68
N SER A 101 -8.18 -16.40 -20.95
CA SER A 101 -9.44 -16.33 -20.20
C SER A 101 -9.34 -16.90 -18.78
N ASP A 102 -8.33 -17.74 -18.53
CA ASP A 102 -8.03 -18.38 -17.26
C ASP A 102 -7.00 -17.64 -16.41
N VAL A 103 -6.59 -16.42 -16.80
CA VAL A 103 -5.63 -15.60 -16.04
C VAL A 103 -6.32 -14.53 -15.21
N SER A 104 -5.88 -14.41 -13.96
CA SER A 104 -6.16 -13.29 -13.06
C SER A 104 -4.86 -12.63 -12.61
N VAL A 105 -4.86 -11.30 -12.52
CA VAL A 105 -3.66 -10.51 -12.18
C VAL A 105 -3.89 -9.67 -10.93
N LEU A 106 -2.95 -9.73 -9.98
CA LEU A 106 -2.91 -8.83 -8.82
C LEU A 106 -1.71 -7.89 -8.92
N ILE A 107 -1.96 -6.59 -8.98
CA ILE A 107 -0.90 -5.57 -9.07
C ILE A 107 -0.63 -4.99 -7.67
N ILE A 108 0.60 -5.09 -7.17
CA ILE A 108 1.03 -4.41 -5.96
C ILE A 108 1.86 -3.18 -6.37
N SER A 109 1.42 -1.98 -5.99
CA SER A 109 2.08 -0.74 -6.39
C SER A 109 2.25 0.27 -5.27
N GLY A 110 3.41 0.92 -5.24
CA GLY A 110 3.66 2.13 -4.44
C GLY A 110 3.13 3.42 -5.08
N SER A 111 2.62 3.36 -6.31
CA SER A 111 2.25 4.54 -7.10
C SER A 111 1.09 5.30 -6.45
N PRO A 112 1.20 6.62 -6.25
CA PRO A 112 0.10 7.42 -5.71
C PRO A 112 -1.10 7.48 -6.67
N ILE A 113 -0.92 7.17 -7.96
CA ILE A 113 -1.92 7.39 -9.02
C ILE A 113 -2.52 6.09 -9.58
N VAL A 114 -2.21 4.92 -9.00
CA VAL A 114 -2.75 3.63 -9.47
C VAL A 114 -4.29 3.62 -9.55
N HIS A 115 -4.94 4.27 -8.58
CA HIS A 115 -6.38 4.39 -8.49
C HIS A 115 -7.02 5.25 -9.60
N ALA A 116 -6.22 6.05 -10.31
CA ALA A 116 -6.72 6.91 -11.40
C ALA A 116 -6.88 6.15 -12.73
N PHE A 117 -6.37 4.92 -12.83
CA PHE A 117 -6.51 4.12 -14.05
C PHE A 117 -7.78 3.27 -14.03
N ARG A 118 -8.30 2.98 -15.23
CA ARG A 118 -9.34 1.97 -15.41
C ARG A 118 -8.74 0.58 -15.29
N ILE A 119 -9.21 -0.17 -14.30
CA ILE A 119 -8.82 -1.56 -14.08
C ILE A 119 -9.80 -2.48 -14.82
N PRO A 120 -9.34 -3.36 -15.72
CA PRO A 120 -10.21 -4.29 -16.43
C PRO A 120 -10.68 -5.43 -15.51
N PRO A 121 -11.68 -6.23 -15.93
CA PRO A 121 -12.04 -7.46 -15.23
C PRO A 121 -10.83 -8.41 -15.06
N ARG A 122 -10.82 -9.18 -13.96
CA ARG A 122 -9.74 -10.11 -13.57
C ARG A 122 -8.39 -9.46 -13.28
N VAL A 123 -8.35 -8.13 -13.17
CA VAL A 123 -7.19 -7.40 -12.64
C VAL A 123 -7.66 -6.68 -11.38
N ASP A 124 -6.85 -6.76 -10.32
CA ASP A 124 -7.06 -5.97 -9.11
C ASP A 124 -5.72 -5.43 -8.60
N TYR A 125 -5.73 -4.53 -7.62
CA TYR A 125 -4.51 -3.93 -7.10
C TYR A 125 -4.49 -3.71 -5.59
N ILE A 126 -3.29 -3.83 -5.02
CA ILE A 126 -2.96 -3.41 -3.66
C ILE A 126 -2.09 -2.16 -3.75
N LYS A 127 -2.61 -1.07 -3.21
CA LYS A 127 -1.84 0.17 -3.04
C LYS A 127 -1.02 0.08 -1.76
N LEU A 128 0.29 0.27 -1.87
CA LEU A 128 1.20 0.35 -0.74
C LEU A 128 1.36 1.79 -0.23
N PRO A 129 1.71 1.99 1.05
CA PRO A 129 2.18 3.29 1.54
C PRO A 129 3.25 3.88 0.62
N CYS A 130 3.04 5.12 0.17
CA CYS A 130 3.86 5.73 -0.87
C CYS A 130 5.16 6.24 -0.25
N LEU A 131 6.27 5.97 -0.93
CA LEU A 131 7.56 6.57 -0.62
C LEU A 131 7.79 7.78 -1.52
N THR A 132 8.55 8.74 -1.02
CA THR A 132 8.99 9.93 -1.72
C THR A 132 10.51 10.02 -1.60
N ARG A 133 11.14 10.78 -2.48
CA ARG A 133 12.55 11.11 -2.44
C ARG A 133 12.60 12.61 -2.25
N THR A 134 13.25 13.05 -1.18
CA THR A 134 13.45 14.46 -0.92
C THR A 134 14.38 15.07 -1.96
N LEU A 135 14.43 16.40 -2.03
CA LEU A 135 15.35 17.12 -2.93
C LEU A 135 16.81 16.78 -2.62
N ASP A 136 17.11 16.46 -1.36
CA ASP A 136 18.43 16.04 -0.89
C ASP A 136 18.74 14.56 -1.20
N GLY A 137 17.82 13.88 -1.90
CA GLY A 137 18.00 12.50 -2.35
C GLY A 137 17.68 11.42 -1.32
N VAL A 138 17.22 11.79 -0.12
CA VAL A 138 16.85 10.88 0.97
C VAL A 138 15.46 10.29 0.71
N TYR A 139 15.28 9.00 1.00
CA TYR A 139 13.96 8.38 0.93
C TYR A 139 13.15 8.71 2.19
N ASP A 140 11.89 9.08 1.98
CA ASP A 140 10.96 9.43 3.03
C ASP A 140 9.55 8.90 2.70
N VAL A 141 8.62 9.07 3.61
CA VAL A 141 7.23 8.65 3.48
C VAL A 141 6.41 9.81 2.91
N LYS A 142 5.66 9.55 1.84
CA LYS A 142 5.00 10.63 1.09
C LYS A 142 3.79 11.23 1.79
N PHE A 143 2.99 10.39 2.45
CA PHE A 143 1.67 10.77 2.95
C PHE A 143 1.39 10.37 4.38
N LEU A 144 1.95 9.23 4.82
CA LEU A 144 1.67 8.67 6.12
C LEU A 144 2.63 9.26 7.15
N GLY A 145 2.13 9.65 8.32
CA GLY A 145 2.93 10.15 9.44
C GLY A 145 3.69 9.04 10.19
N LEU A 146 4.24 8.07 9.47
CA LEU A 146 5.09 7.01 10.02
C LEU A 146 6.55 7.30 9.66
N GLY A 147 7.48 6.76 10.45
CA GLY A 147 8.89 6.74 10.08
C GLY A 147 9.15 5.91 8.82
N TYR A 148 10.27 6.18 8.16
CA TYR A 148 10.70 5.45 6.96
C TYR A 148 10.79 3.94 7.22
N ASP A 149 11.51 3.53 8.27
CA ASP A 149 11.73 2.11 8.57
C ASP A 149 10.43 1.37 8.90
N ASP A 150 9.52 2.01 9.63
CA ASP A 150 8.19 1.45 9.93
C ASP A 150 7.36 1.30 8.66
N THR A 151 7.47 2.25 7.73
CA THR A 151 6.80 2.19 6.44
C THR A 151 7.36 1.08 5.57
N ILE A 152 8.69 0.89 5.55
CA ILE A 152 9.32 -0.24 4.85
C ILE A 152 8.88 -1.57 5.45
N ARG A 153 8.84 -1.68 6.78
CA ARG A 153 8.35 -2.88 7.48
C ARG A 153 6.89 -3.18 7.13
N LEU A 154 6.03 -2.15 7.14
CA LEU A 154 4.62 -2.28 6.76
C LEU A 154 4.48 -2.73 5.30
N ARG A 155 5.23 -2.12 4.37
CA ARG A 155 5.24 -2.52 2.96
C ARG A 155 5.66 -3.98 2.80
N ALA A 156 6.74 -4.41 3.46
CA ALA A 156 7.23 -5.78 3.41
C ALA A 156 6.18 -6.78 3.92
N SER A 157 5.52 -6.45 5.04
CA SER A 157 4.43 -7.28 5.59
C SER A 157 3.26 -7.41 4.61
N LEU A 158 2.80 -6.31 4.02
CA LEU A 158 1.71 -6.31 3.03
C LEU A 158 2.05 -7.13 1.79
N ILE A 159 3.26 -6.95 1.23
CA ILE A 159 3.71 -7.71 0.05
C ILE A 159 3.80 -9.20 0.39
N THR A 160 4.38 -9.53 1.54
CA THR A 160 4.57 -10.94 1.96
C THR A 160 3.24 -11.64 2.16
N ASN A 161 2.31 -11.03 2.89
CA ASN A 161 0.99 -11.62 3.12
C ASN A 161 0.20 -11.75 1.81
N ALA A 162 0.26 -10.73 0.95
CA ALA A 162 -0.37 -10.81 -0.37
C ALA A 162 0.21 -11.97 -1.19
N LEU A 163 1.53 -12.17 -1.21
CA LEU A 163 2.18 -13.30 -1.89
C LEU A 163 1.73 -14.66 -1.34
N LEU A 164 1.68 -14.81 -0.01
CA LEU A 164 1.32 -16.05 0.64
C LEU A 164 -0.14 -16.43 0.40
N ASP A 165 -1.06 -15.48 0.55
CA ASP A 165 -2.49 -15.74 0.44
C ASP A 165 -2.95 -15.78 -1.03
N PHE A 166 -2.41 -14.91 -1.88
CA PHE A 166 -2.71 -14.94 -3.31
C PHE A 166 -2.06 -16.13 -4.01
N SER A 167 -0.94 -16.66 -3.50
CA SER A 167 -0.23 -17.84 -4.01
C SER A 167 -0.04 -17.79 -5.55
N PRO A 168 0.64 -16.76 -6.07
CA PRO A 168 0.80 -16.59 -7.51
C PRO A 168 1.60 -17.75 -8.14
N ASP A 169 1.26 -18.06 -9.39
CA ASP A 169 2.00 -19.00 -10.24
C ASP A 169 3.18 -18.33 -10.93
N LEU A 170 3.11 -17.00 -11.11
CA LEU A 170 4.13 -16.17 -11.73
C LEU A 170 4.17 -14.81 -11.04
N ILE A 171 5.38 -14.30 -10.81
CA ILE A 171 5.61 -12.96 -10.27
C ILE A 171 6.39 -12.14 -11.30
N LEU A 172 5.86 -10.97 -11.66
CA LEU A 172 6.52 -9.97 -12.50
C LEU A 172 6.96 -8.80 -11.63
N VAL A 173 8.21 -8.35 -11.78
CA VAL A 173 8.80 -7.27 -10.97
C VAL A 173 9.38 -6.21 -11.90
N ASP A 174 9.04 -4.94 -11.65
CA ASP A 174 9.52 -3.74 -12.36
C ASP A 174 10.54 -2.93 -11.54
#